data_AF-A0A438IKF1-F1
#
_entry.id   AF-A0A438IKF1-F1
#
_cell.length_a   1.000
_cell.length_b   1.000
_cell.length_c   1.000
_cell.angle_alpha   90.00
_cell.angle_beta   90.00
_cell.angle_gamma   90.00
#
_symmetry.space_group_name_H-M   'P 1'
#
loop_
_entity.id
_entity.type
_entity.pdbx_description
1 polymer ?
#
loop_
_entity_poly.entity_id
_entity_poly.type
_entity_poly.pdbx_seq_one_letter_code
_entity_poly.pdbx_strand_id
1 'polypeptide(L)'
;MDGGLELRPGQSVDINATQGWSGCFWGRRSCSFDNSGKGSCVTGDCGGVLKYAPRPASSKEGTVVACNSACMAFNKPEYCCSGAYSTPETCKPTEHSNVFKASCPTSYSYAYDDPTNTFTCKGANYLIRFC
;
A
#
# COMPACT_ATOMS: atom_id res chain seq x y z
N MET A 1 -9.69 15.59 3.51
CA MET A 1 -9.61 14.55 4.57
C MET A 1 -8.28 14.68 5.29
N ASP A 2 -8.28 14.47 6.60
CA ASP A 2 -7.08 14.60 7.44
C ASP A 2 -6.18 13.34 7.41
N GLY A 3 -6.24 12.53 6.34
CA GLY A 3 -5.35 11.37 6.12
C GLY A 3 -5.77 10.03 6.73
N GLY A 4 -6.43 9.97 7.89
CA GLY A 4 -6.79 8.69 8.51
C GLY A 4 -8.01 8.71 9.43
N LEU A 5 -8.65 7.54 9.56
CA LEU A 5 -9.87 7.29 10.36
C LEU A 5 -9.93 5.83 10.85
N GLU A 6 -10.76 5.54 11.85
CA GLU A 6 -11.03 4.18 12.34
C GLU A 6 -12.26 3.60 11.63
N LEU A 7 -12.16 2.35 11.15
CA LEU A 7 -13.29 1.57 10.65
C LEU A 7 -13.40 0.27 11.44
N ARG A 8 -14.55 0.05 12.08
CA ARG A 8 -14.89 -1.24 12.70
C ARG A 8 -15.41 -2.23 11.66
N PRO A 9 -15.39 -3.54 11.93
CA PRO A 9 -15.97 -4.54 11.02
C PRO A 9 -17.40 -4.18 10.63
N GLY A 10 -17.67 -4.14 9.32
CA GLY A 10 -18.98 -3.77 8.75
C GLY A 10 -19.26 -2.27 8.66
N GLN A 11 -18.40 -1.40 9.20
CA GLN A 11 -18.53 0.05 8.97
C GLN A 11 -18.05 0.46 7.58
N SER A 12 -18.58 1.58 7.11
CA SER A 12 -18.20 2.20 5.84
C SER A 12 -18.21 3.71 6.00
N VAL A 13 -17.41 4.39 5.18
CA VAL A 13 -17.33 5.85 5.14
C VAL A 13 -17.16 6.28 3.71
N ASP A 14 -17.82 7.38 3.35
CA ASP A 14 -17.68 7.97 2.03
C ASP A 14 -16.54 8.99 2.03
N ILE A 15 -15.68 8.89 1.01
CA ILE A 15 -14.53 9.77 0.81
C ILE A 15 -14.69 10.52 -0.51
N ASN A 16 -14.83 11.84 -0.44
CA ASN A 16 -14.86 12.71 -1.62
C ASN A 16 -13.44 13.08 -2.05
N ALA A 17 -12.99 12.53 -3.18
CA ALA A 17 -11.78 12.95 -3.88
C ALA A 17 -12.13 14.02 -4.92
N THR A 18 -11.39 15.12 -4.95
CA THR A 18 -11.58 16.18 -5.96
C THR A 18 -11.12 15.71 -7.34
N GLN A 19 -11.67 16.30 -8.40
CA GLN A 19 -11.21 16.03 -9.76
C GLN A 19 -9.71 16.32 -9.89
N GLY A 20 -8.98 15.40 -10.54
CA GLY A 20 -7.53 15.49 -10.69
C GLY A 20 -6.73 15.04 -9.46
N TRP A 21 -7.38 14.52 -8.42
CA TRP A 21 -6.68 13.94 -7.27
C TRP A 21 -5.84 12.72 -7.67
N SER A 22 -4.65 12.63 -7.07
CA SER A 22 -3.77 11.46 -7.14
C SER A 22 -3.32 11.10 -5.73
N GLY A 23 -3.49 9.85 -5.34
CA GLY A 23 -3.12 9.37 -4.01
C GLY A 23 -3.43 7.89 -3.82
N CYS A 24 -3.29 7.43 -2.58
CA CYS A 24 -3.42 6.03 -2.20
C CYS A 24 -4.32 5.87 -0.97
N PHE A 25 -4.97 4.72 -0.86
CA PHE A 25 -5.65 4.26 0.35
C PHE A 25 -5.01 2.96 0.83
N TRP A 26 -4.88 2.78 2.14
CA TRP A 26 -4.41 1.53 2.72
C TRP A 26 -5.03 1.32 4.11
N GLY A 27 -5.15 0.05 4.51
CA GLY A 27 -5.59 -0.32 5.85
C GLY A 27 -4.41 -0.35 6.83
N ARG A 28 -4.68 -0.03 8.09
CA ARG A 28 -3.74 -0.20 9.20
C ARG A 28 -4.27 -1.24 10.17
N ARG A 29 -3.43 -2.12 10.70
CA ARG A 29 -3.85 -3.19 11.63
C ARG A 29 -3.16 -3.09 12.98
N SER A 30 -3.89 -3.50 14.01
CA SER A 30 -3.41 -3.58 15.40
C SER A 30 -2.84 -2.23 15.85
N CYS A 31 -3.68 -1.20 15.79
CA CYS A 31 -3.32 0.17 16.16
C CYS A 31 -3.70 0.47 17.60
N SER A 32 -2.87 1.26 18.28
CA SER A 32 -3.17 1.84 19.58
C SER A 32 -2.82 3.32 19.53
N PHE A 33 -3.81 4.18 19.73
CA PHE A 33 -3.67 5.64 19.77
C PHE A 33 -4.16 6.18 21.12
N ASP A 34 -3.51 7.22 21.62
CA ASP A 34 -3.95 7.99 22.78
C ASP A 34 -5.03 9.02 22.42
N ASN A 35 -5.53 9.74 23.43
CA ASN A 35 -6.52 10.80 23.24
C ASN A 35 -6.02 12.00 22.41
N SER A 36 -4.71 12.10 22.18
CA SER A 36 -4.09 13.10 21.30
C SER A 36 -3.90 12.60 19.87
N GLY A 37 -4.36 11.38 19.55
CA GLY A 37 -4.22 10.75 18.24
C GLY A 37 -2.80 10.29 17.93
N LYS A 38 -1.91 10.20 18.92
CA LYS A 38 -0.54 9.67 18.79
C LYS A 38 -0.49 8.22 19.23
N GLY A 39 0.33 7.42 18.58
CA GLY A 39 0.31 5.98 18.79
C GLY A 39 1.17 5.20 17.80
N SER A 40 0.79 3.96 17.53
CA SER A 40 1.40 3.17 16.46
C SER A 40 0.49 2.03 16.03
N CYS A 41 0.66 1.60 14.77
CA CYS A 41 0.09 0.38 14.23
C CYS A 41 1.17 -0.67 13.99
N VAL A 42 0.80 -1.95 14.06
CA VAL A 42 1.73 -3.03 13.73
C VAL A 42 1.97 -3.09 12.23
N THR A 43 0.95 -2.91 11.40
CA THR A 43 1.09 -2.89 9.93
C THR A 43 0.47 -1.63 9.34
N GLY A 44 1.11 -1.09 8.29
CA GLY A 44 0.64 0.08 7.57
C GLY A 44 0.70 1.39 8.37
N ASP A 45 1.44 1.43 9.48
CA ASP A 45 1.62 2.65 10.28
C ASP A 45 2.13 3.80 9.40
N CYS A 46 1.81 5.03 9.76
CA CYS A 46 2.13 6.19 8.93
C CYS A 46 2.83 7.31 9.73
N GLY A 47 3.70 6.92 10.66
CA GLY A 47 4.46 7.86 11.50
C GLY A 47 3.85 8.06 12.88
N GLY A 48 3.09 7.07 13.38
CA GLY A 48 2.57 7.06 14.74
C GLY A 48 1.47 8.08 15.03
N VAL A 49 0.72 8.48 14.02
CA VAL A 49 -0.41 9.41 14.15
C VAL A 49 -1.66 8.87 13.47
N LEU A 50 -2.83 9.08 14.08
CA LEU A 50 -4.10 8.63 13.51
C LEU A 50 -4.42 9.41 12.22
N LYS A 51 -4.14 10.72 12.24
CA LYS A 51 -4.35 11.69 11.15
C LYS A 51 -3.01 12.18 10.62
N TYR A 52 -2.97 12.54 9.34
CA TYR A 52 -1.79 12.96 8.56
C TYR A 52 -0.78 11.84 8.35
N ALA A 53 -0.92 11.16 7.22
CA ALA A 53 -0.18 9.95 6.90
C ALA A 53 0.76 10.17 5.70
N PRO A 54 2.07 10.44 5.90
CA PRO A 54 3.06 10.11 4.90
C PRO A 54 3.15 8.57 4.70
N ARG A 55 3.91 8.14 3.68
CA ARG A 55 4.00 6.74 3.21
C ARG A 55 3.93 5.68 4.32
N PRO A 56 3.30 4.51 4.05
CA PRO A 56 3.23 3.43 5.03
C PRO A 56 4.62 2.95 5.45
N ALA A 57 4.79 2.76 6.75
CA ALA A 57 5.96 2.23 7.42
C ALA A 57 5.84 0.72 7.64
N SER A 58 7.00 0.10 7.80
CA SER A 58 7.18 -1.36 7.90
C SER A 58 6.57 -1.97 9.17
N SER A 59 6.31 -3.27 9.08
CA SER A 59 5.80 -4.08 10.20
C SER A 59 6.76 -4.12 11.39
N LYS A 60 6.23 -4.10 12.61
CA LYS A 60 6.97 -4.49 13.83
C LYS A 60 6.86 -5.99 14.10
N GLU A 61 7.88 -6.57 14.74
CA GLU A 61 8.13 -8.01 14.91
C GLU A 61 7.01 -8.79 15.63
N GLY A 62 6.80 -10.06 15.23
CA GLY A 62 5.82 -10.99 15.80
C GLY A 62 5.38 -12.07 14.79
N THR A 63 4.18 -12.66 15.01
CA THR A 63 3.47 -13.50 14.02
C THR A 63 3.46 -12.84 12.65
N VAL A 64 3.48 -13.61 11.55
CA VAL A 64 3.39 -13.06 10.19
C VAL A 64 2.07 -12.29 10.03
N VAL A 65 2.14 -10.97 10.06
CA VAL A 65 1.00 -10.03 9.98
C VAL A 65 0.98 -9.23 8.68
N ALA A 66 2.08 -9.23 7.92
CA ALA A 66 2.24 -8.62 6.61
C ALA A 66 3.38 -9.31 5.85
N CYS A 67 3.40 -9.15 4.52
CA CYS A 67 4.49 -9.62 3.66
C CYS A 67 5.12 -8.41 2.94
N ASN A 68 6.40 -8.16 3.20
CA ASN A 68 7.13 -7.08 2.55
C ASN A 68 7.46 -7.45 1.10
N SER A 69 7.44 -6.46 0.20
CA SER A 69 8.00 -6.63 -1.14
C SER A 69 9.51 -6.83 -1.09
N ALA A 70 10.09 -7.41 -2.14
CA ALA A 70 11.54 -7.58 -2.25
C ALA A 70 12.30 -6.23 -2.16
N CYS A 71 11.73 -5.16 -2.71
CA CYS A 71 12.31 -3.82 -2.57
C CYS A 71 12.37 -3.38 -1.10
N MET A 72 11.27 -3.55 -0.35
CA MET A 72 11.25 -3.17 1.08
C MET A 72 12.13 -4.08 1.95
N ALA A 73 12.29 -5.35 1.58
CA ALA A 73 13.09 -6.30 2.33
C ALA A 73 14.61 -6.15 2.09
N PHE A 74 15.01 -5.95 0.82
CA PHE A 74 16.42 -6.02 0.43
C PHE A 74 17.01 -4.67 0.00
N ASN A 75 16.16 -3.69 -0.34
CA ASN A 75 16.56 -2.35 -0.77
C ASN A 75 17.62 -2.33 -1.89
N LYS A 76 17.53 -3.28 -2.84
CA LYS A 76 18.45 -3.37 -3.97
C LYS A 76 17.86 -2.75 -5.24
N PRO A 77 18.68 -2.15 -6.12
CA PRO A 77 18.21 -1.50 -7.36
C PRO A 77 17.36 -2.42 -8.25
N GLU A 78 17.71 -3.70 -8.35
CA GLU A 78 17.00 -4.69 -9.17
C GLU A 78 15.58 -4.99 -8.65
N TYR A 79 15.35 -4.89 -7.33
CA TYR A 79 14.02 -5.11 -6.74
C TYR A 79 13.20 -3.82 -6.67
N CYS A 80 13.87 -2.68 -6.53
CA CYS A 80 13.23 -1.37 -6.43
C CYS A 80 13.08 -0.66 -7.77
N CYS A 81 13.59 -1.24 -8.85
CA CYS A 81 13.62 -0.67 -10.19
C CYS A 81 14.19 0.76 -10.20
N SER A 82 15.41 0.91 -9.69
CA SER A 82 16.10 2.19 -9.59
C SER A 82 17.49 2.13 -10.21
N GLY A 83 18.10 3.30 -10.47
CA GLY A 83 19.43 3.39 -11.08
C GLY A 83 19.49 2.69 -12.43
N ALA A 84 20.38 1.69 -12.57
CA ALA A 84 20.52 0.90 -13.80
C ALA A 84 19.28 0.07 -14.16
N TYR A 85 18.33 -0.07 -13.23
CA TYR A 85 17.07 -0.81 -13.39
C TYR A 85 15.85 0.13 -13.46
N SER A 86 16.04 1.40 -13.81
CA SER A 86 14.97 2.40 -13.81
C SER A 86 14.08 2.38 -15.07
N THR A 87 14.08 1.29 -15.83
CA THR A 87 13.23 1.15 -17.01
C THR A 87 12.56 -0.24 -17.07
N PRO A 88 11.43 -0.40 -17.76
CA PRO A 88 10.79 -1.72 -17.95
C PRO A 88 11.69 -2.75 -18.66
N GLU A 89 12.61 -2.28 -19.51
CA GLU A 89 13.54 -3.15 -20.23
C GLU A 89 14.61 -3.71 -19.29
N THR A 90 15.00 -2.93 -18.28
CA THR A 90 16.10 -3.25 -17.35
C THR A 90 15.60 -3.90 -16.06
N CYS A 91 14.43 -3.51 -15.54
CA CYS A 91 13.81 -4.13 -14.37
C CYS A 91 12.89 -5.29 -14.76
N LYS A 92 13.36 -6.52 -14.57
CA LYS A 92 12.60 -7.73 -14.88
C LYS A 92 11.88 -8.30 -13.65
N PRO A 93 10.78 -9.07 -13.85
CA PRO A 93 10.17 -9.85 -12.79
C PRO A 93 11.21 -10.76 -12.12
N THR A 94 11.06 -10.94 -10.81
CA THR A 94 11.92 -11.79 -9.98
C THR A 94 11.10 -12.92 -9.38
N GLU A 95 11.75 -13.93 -8.81
CA GLU A 95 11.06 -14.99 -8.06
C GLU A 95 10.13 -14.41 -6.98
N HIS A 96 10.58 -13.35 -6.29
CA HIS A 96 9.78 -12.67 -5.28
C HIS A 96 8.53 -12.00 -5.85
N SER A 97 8.63 -11.25 -6.96
CA SER A 97 7.45 -10.63 -7.57
C SER A 97 6.47 -11.68 -8.10
N ASN A 98 6.98 -12.81 -8.62
CA ASN A 98 6.13 -13.88 -9.13
C ASN A 98 5.26 -14.51 -8.04
N VAL A 99 5.73 -14.60 -6.79
CA VAL A 99 4.91 -15.04 -5.65
C VAL A 99 3.70 -14.12 -5.44
N PHE A 100 3.92 -12.80 -5.49
CA PHE A 100 2.82 -11.83 -5.35
C PHE A 100 1.87 -11.87 -6.55
N LYS A 101 2.40 -12.01 -7.77
CA LYS A 101 1.57 -12.11 -8.99
C LYS A 101 0.72 -13.39 -9.00
N ALA A 102 1.26 -14.51 -8.55
CA ALA A 102 0.52 -15.77 -8.44
C ALA A 102 -0.60 -15.67 -7.39
N SER A 103 -0.34 -14.99 -6.27
CA SER A 103 -1.31 -14.83 -5.19
C SER A 103 -2.41 -13.81 -5.53
N CYS A 104 -2.06 -12.73 -6.22
CA CYS A 104 -2.94 -11.62 -6.57
C CYS A 104 -2.78 -11.22 -8.05
N PRO A 105 -3.33 -11.99 -9.01
CA PRO A 105 -3.05 -11.82 -10.45
C PRO A 105 -3.46 -10.47 -11.04
N THR A 106 -4.46 -9.82 -10.46
CA THR A 106 -4.99 -8.51 -10.90
C THR A 106 -4.33 -7.31 -10.21
N SER A 107 -3.26 -7.54 -9.44
CA SER A 107 -2.50 -6.50 -8.74
C SER A 107 -1.11 -6.33 -9.32
N TYR A 108 -0.51 -5.15 -9.09
CA TYR A 108 0.90 -4.92 -9.38
C TYR A 108 1.78 -5.69 -8.38
N SER A 109 2.65 -6.54 -8.90
CA SER A 109 3.61 -7.33 -8.11
C SER A 109 4.98 -6.68 -7.97
N TYR A 110 5.33 -5.75 -8.87
CA TYR A 110 6.53 -4.92 -8.83
C TYR A 110 6.32 -3.61 -9.62
N ALA A 111 7.31 -2.71 -9.63
CA ALA A 111 7.15 -1.34 -10.12
C ALA A 111 6.81 -1.22 -11.62
N TYR A 112 7.29 -2.15 -12.45
CA TYR A 112 7.02 -2.17 -13.89
C TYR A 112 6.19 -3.40 -14.32
N ASP A 113 5.36 -3.92 -13.42
CA ASP A 113 4.44 -5.01 -13.76
C ASP A 113 3.50 -4.60 -14.90
N ASP A 114 3.10 -5.58 -15.69
CA ASP A 114 2.49 -5.42 -17.00
C ASP A 114 1.23 -4.51 -16.94
N PRO A 115 1.02 -3.62 -17.95
CA PRO A 115 -0.15 -2.76 -18.04
C PRO A 115 -1.51 -3.48 -18.03
N THR A 116 -1.59 -4.80 -18.16
CA THR A 116 -2.82 -5.59 -17.89
C THR A 116 -3.41 -5.34 -16.49
N ASN A 117 -2.60 -4.87 -15.54
CA ASN A 117 -3.04 -4.45 -14.20
C ASN A 117 -3.50 -2.97 -14.12
N THR A 118 -3.53 -2.24 -15.25
CA THR A 118 -3.97 -0.85 -15.30
C THR A 118 -5.47 -0.78 -15.57
N PHE A 119 -6.25 -0.40 -14.56
CA PHE A 119 -7.69 -0.22 -14.69
C PHE A 119 -8.03 1.27 -14.79
N THR A 120 -8.73 1.66 -15.85
CA THR A 120 -9.12 3.07 -16.09
C THR A 120 -10.63 3.19 -16.26
N CYS A 121 -11.26 4.03 -15.44
CA CYS A 121 -12.68 4.38 -15.55
C CYS A 121 -12.84 5.91 -15.68
N LYS A 122 -13.89 6.37 -16.38
CA LYS A 122 -14.24 7.79 -16.52
C LYS A 122 -15.49 8.11 -15.72
N GLY A 123 -15.46 9.18 -14.91
CA GLY A 123 -16.63 9.65 -14.15
C GLY A 123 -17.18 8.63 -13.14
N ALA A 124 -16.30 7.79 -12.57
CA ALA A 124 -16.69 6.69 -11.71
C ALA A 124 -16.52 7.01 -10.23
N ASN A 125 -17.37 6.38 -9.40
CA ASN A 125 -17.14 6.20 -7.98
C ASN A 125 -16.49 4.83 -7.74
N TYR A 126 -15.74 4.71 -6.64
CA TYR A 126 -15.03 3.48 -6.30
C TYR A 126 -15.44 3.00 -4.91
N LEU A 127 -15.54 1.68 -4.75
CA LEU A 127 -15.72 1.03 -3.45
C LEU A 127 -14.41 0.33 -3.07
N ILE A 128 -13.79 0.75 -1.98
CA ILE A 128 -12.61 0.10 -1.41
C ILE A 128 -13.06 -0.75 -0.23
N ARG A 129 -12.82 -2.06 -0.31
CA ARG A 129 -13.23 -3.02 0.72
C ARG A 129 -12.01 -3.66 1.37
N PHE A 130 -11.95 -3.57 2.70
CA PHE A 130 -11.01 -4.31 3.54
C PHE A 130 -11.76 -5.46 4.22
N CYS A 131 -11.10 -6.62 4.37
CA CYS A 131 -11.66 -7.82 4.98
C CYS A 131 -11.05 -8.05 6.36
#